data_AF-A0A0V1GJG7-F1
#
_entry.id   AF-A0A0V1GJG7-F1
#
_cell.length_a   1.000
_cell.length_b   1.000
_cell.length_c   1.000
_cell.angle_alpha   90.00
_cell.angle_beta   90.00
_cell.angle_gamma   90.00
#
_symmetry.space_group_name_H-M   'P 1'
#
loop_
_entity.id
_entity.type
_entity.pdbx_description
1 polymer ?
#
loop_
_entity_poly.entity_id
_entity_poly.type
_entity_poly.pdbx_seq_one_letter_code
_entity_poly.pdbx_strand_id
1 'polypeptide(L)'
;LPRHELPKFHGDVLEFTAFWEQFEDCIHTRRDISDSAKFSYLRSSLSGSALAAINGLSLTAANYPAAIAILKNRFGRKDVVIQSHIRKLLEVEPCVKTSAENLQILHDELNLHVRALGALGKDLNSSRITAAEILMELFKLKLPIAIRKKWEEEIFTDEAKSSDLDLFFSFLLKQVRIEQSVVKTQTLGQLRLTKSMKTTATAERVTTTTALKAKIEP
;
A
#
# COMPACT_ATOMS: atom_id res chain seq x y z
N LEU A 1 42.36 -5.66 -11.58
CA LEU A 1 41.15 -4.80 -11.61
C LEU A 1 40.49 -4.84 -10.23
N PRO A 2 39.94 -3.72 -9.72
CA PRO A 2 39.22 -3.72 -8.45
C PRO A 2 38.00 -4.64 -8.55
N ARG A 3 37.72 -5.43 -7.51
CA ARG A 3 36.50 -6.23 -7.41
C ARG A 3 35.34 -5.25 -7.25
N HIS A 4 34.55 -5.02 -8.30
CA HIS A 4 33.29 -4.30 -8.15
C HIS A 4 32.43 -5.05 -7.14
N GLU A 5 32.08 -4.38 -6.03
CA GLU A 5 31.19 -4.94 -5.04
C GLU A 5 29.81 -5.14 -5.67
N LEU A 6 29.19 -6.27 -5.36
CA LEU A 6 27.86 -6.57 -5.86
C LEU A 6 26.84 -5.63 -5.19
N PRO A 7 25.83 -5.15 -5.94
CA PRO A 7 24.81 -4.30 -5.37
C PRO A 7 24.06 -5.03 -4.25
N LYS A 8 23.59 -4.27 -3.26
CA LYS A 8 22.79 -4.80 -2.15
C LYS A 8 21.35 -4.34 -2.29
N PHE A 9 20.41 -5.21 -1.93
CA PHE A 9 18.99 -4.92 -2.00
C PHE A 9 18.23 -5.51 -0.83
N HIS A 10 17.50 -4.65 -0.11
CA HIS A 10 16.76 -5.04 1.09
C HIS A 10 15.28 -5.34 0.82
N GLY A 11 14.73 -4.82 -0.29
CA GLY A 11 13.32 -4.95 -0.64
C GLY A 11 12.54 -3.63 -0.71
N ASP A 12 13.21 -2.47 -0.74
CA ASP A 12 12.53 -1.20 -1.03
C ASP A 12 12.24 -1.11 -2.54
N VAL A 13 10.96 -0.94 -2.90
CA VAL A 13 10.53 -0.82 -4.29
C VAL A 13 11.18 0.36 -5.01
N LEU A 14 11.52 1.44 -4.29
CA LEU A 14 12.17 2.63 -4.85
C LEU A 14 13.62 2.35 -5.29
N GLU A 15 14.26 1.35 -4.71
CA GLU A 15 15.65 0.96 -5.01
C GLU A 15 15.74 -0.17 -6.04
N PHE A 16 14.62 -0.86 -6.32
CA PHE A 16 14.64 -2.09 -7.11
C PHE A 16 15.17 -1.91 -8.53
N THR A 17 14.77 -0.83 -9.21
CA THR A 17 15.19 -0.56 -10.60
C THR A 17 16.72 -0.43 -10.68
N ALA A 18 17.31 0.44 -9.85
CA ALA A 18 18.75 0.64 -9.81
C ALA A 18 19.50 -0.63 -9.42
N PHE A 19 18.99 -1.37 -8.43
CA PHE A 19 19.56 -2.67 -8.04
C PHE A 19 19.55 -3.66 -9.21
N TRP A 20 18.41 -3.81 -9.88
CA TRP A 20 18.26 -4.80 -10.94
C TRP A 20 19.13 -4.47 -12.14
N GLU A 21 19.15 -3.22 -12.59
CA GLU A 21 20.01 -2.76 -13.70
C GLU A 21 21.49 -3.07 -13.41
N GLN A 22 21.98 -2.70 -12.23
CA GLN A 22 23.35 -2.97 -11.85
C GLN A 22 23.66 -4.48 -11.74
N PHE A 23 22.75 -5.26 -11.14
CA PHE A 23 22.92 -6.71 -11.04
C PHE A 23 22.87 -7.39 -12.42
N GLU A 24 22.02 -6.89 -13.31
CA GLU A 24 21.82 -7.40 -14.65
C GLU A 24 23.11 -7.26 -15.48
N ASP A 25 23.68 -6.06 -15.48
CA ASP A 25 24.93 -5.73 -16.16
C ASP A 25 26.13 -6.48 -15.58
N CYS A 26 26.21 -6.58 -14.24
CA CYS A 26 27.37 -7.18 -13.59
C CYS A 26 27.37 -8.72 -13.62
N ILE A 27 26.20 -9.36 -13.57
CA ILE A 27 26.06 -10.81 -13.33
C ILE A 27 25.06 -11.49 -14.25
N HIS A 28 23.84 -10.96 -14.42
CA HIS A 28 22.78 -11.70 -15.12
C HIS A 28 23.12 -11.96 -16.60
N THR A 29 23.64 -10.95 -17.29
CA THR A 29 23.95 -10.98 -18.74
C THR A 29 25.22 -11.78 -19.06
N ARG A 30 26.06 -12.07 -18.07
CA ARG A 30 27.32 -12.82 -18.22
C ARG A 30 27.06 -14.26 -18.62
N ARG A 31 27.57 -14.69 -19.77
CA ARG A 31 27.41 -16.06 -20.29
C ARG A 31 28.45 -17.04 -19.74
N ASP A 32 29.52 -16.52 -19.15
CA ASP A 32 30.61 -17.28 -18.54
C ASP A 32 30.30 -17.78 -17.11
N ILE A 33 29.20 -17.32 -16.51
CA ILE A 33 28.73 -17.74 -15.19
C ILE A 33 27.52 -18.64 -15.35
N SER A 34 27.52 -19.81 -14.69
CA SER A 34 26.35 -20.70 -14.69
C SER A 34 25.17 -20.11 -13.92
N ASP A 35 23.94 -20.51 -14.25
CA ASP A 35 22.74 -20.01 -13.56
C ASP A 35 22.72 -20.33 -12.06
N SER A 36 23.29 -21.47 -11.63
CA SER A 36 23.44 -21.77 -10.20
C SER A 36 24.39 -20.80 -9.49
N ALA A 37 25.49 -20.42 -10.14
CA ALA A 37 26.43 -19.44 -9.62
C ALA A 37 25.82 -18.02 -9.63
N LYS A 38 25.11 -17.64 -10.71
CA LYS A 38 24.33 -16.39 -10.75
C LYS A 38 23.30 -16.33 -9.63
N PHE A 39 22.64 -17.44 -9.33
CA PHE A 39 21.70 -17.50 -8.23
C PHE A 39 22.39 -17.32 -6.87
N SER A 40 23.58 -17.90 -6.69
CA SER A 40 24.42 -17.65 -5.50
C SER A 40 24.71 -16.15 -5.32
N TYR A 41 25.16 -15.50 -6.39
CA TYR A 41 25.44 -14.06 -6.36
C TYR A 41 24.18 -13.24 -6.06
N LEU A 42 23.07 -13.54 -6.73
CA LEU A 42 21.78 -12.90 -6.47
C LEU A 42 21.42 -13.03 -5.00
N ARG A 43 21.44 -14.24 -4.44
CA ARG A 43 21.11 -14.47 -3.02
C ARG A 43 22.03 -13.70 -2.08
N SER A 44 23.33 -13.59 -2.39
CA SER A 44 24.31 -12.85 -1.60
C SER A 44 24.11 -11.32 -1.64
N SER A 45 23.46 -10.82 -2.68
CA SER A 45 23.10 -9.42 -2.87
C SER A 45 21.80 -9.04 -2.17
N LEU A 46 21.01 -10.01 -1.71
CA LEU A 46 19.71 -9.76 -1.09
C LEU A 46 19.80 -9.80 0.43
N SER A 47 18.99 -8.95 1.07
CA SER A 47 18.76 -8.96 2.50
C SER A 47 17.27 -8.69 2.78
N GLY A 48 16.86 -8.76 4.06
CA GLY A 48 15.52 -8.35 4.48
C GLY A 48 14.38 -9.05 3.74
N SER A 49 13.39 -8.25 3.32
CA SER A 49 12.19 -8.70 2.60
C SER A 49 12.53 -9.35 1.27
N ALA A 50 13.56 -8.85 0.57
CA ALA A 50 13.95 -9.38 -0.73
C ALA A 50 14.55 -10.79 -0.63
N LEU A 51 15.43 -11.03 0.35
CA LEU A 51 15.95 -12.37 0.61
C LEU A 51 14.84 -13.31 1.08
N ALA A 52 13.96 -12.82 1.97
CA ALA A 52 12.81 -13.60 2.45
C ALA A 52 11.90 -14.08 1.32
N ALA A 53 11.76 -13.29 0.24
CA ALA A 53 10.91 -13.63 -0.90
C ALA A 53 11.37 -14.91 -1.63
N ILE A 54 12.66 -15.23 -1.62
CA ILE A 54 13.24 -16.36 -2.37
C ILE A 54 13.79 -17.48 -1.48
N ASN A 55 13.66 -17.35 -0.15
CA ASN A 55 14.33 -18.24 0.81
C ASN A 55 13.95 -19.72 0.66
N GLY A 56 12.73 -20.02 0.18
CA GLY A 56 12.25 -21.38 -0.06
C GLY A 56 12.81 -22.07 -1.31
N LEU A 57 13.57 -21.35 -2.16
CA LEU A 57 14.17 -21.90 -3.35
C LEU A 57 15.55 -22.49 -3.05
N SER A 58 15.75 -23.77 -3.38
CA SER A 58 17.08 -24.39 -3.38
C SER A 58 17.97 -23.73 -4.42
N LEU A 59 19.26 -23.55 -4.10
CA LEU A 59 20.23 -22.84 -4.93
C LEU A 59 20.67 -23.66 -6.17
N THR A 60 19.77 -23.81 -7.14
CA THR A 60 19.95 -24.61 -8.35
C THR A 60 19.74 -23.77 -9.60
N ALA A 61 20.31 -24.20 -10.73
CA ALA A 61 20.11 -23.52 -12.02
C ALA A 61 18.62 -23.47 -12.41
N ALA A 62 17.87 -24.55 -12.16
CA ALA A 62 16.44 -24.65 -12.47
C ALA A 62 15.59 -23.60 -11.71
N ASN A 63 16.00 -23.21 -10.50
CA ASN A 63 15.25 -22.25 -9.68
C ASN A 63 15.63 -20.78 -9.94
N TYR A 64 16.72 -20.51 -10.66
CA TYR A 64 17.19 -19.14 -10.89
C TYR A 64 16.17 -18.25 -11.61
N PRO A 65 15.53 -18.70 -12.72
CA PRO A 65 14.49 -17.90 -13.37
C PRO A 65 13.29 -17.62 -12.46
N ALA A 66 12.90 -18.58 -11.62
CA ALA A 66 11.81 -18.41 -10.66
C ALA A 66 12.15 -17.35 -9.59
N ALA A 67 13.39 -17.34 -9.10
CA ALA A 67 13.86 -16.33 -8.15
C ALA A 67 13.77 -14.91 -8.74
N ILE A 68 14.20 -14.72 -9.99
CA ILE A 68 14.09 -13.43 -10.70
C ILE A 68 12.63 -13.03 -10.87
N ALA A 69 11.77 -13.95 -11.32
CA ALA A 69 10.35 -13.69 -11.52
C ALA A 69 9.67 -13.25 -10.22
N ILE A 70 9.98 -13.90 -9.10
CA ILE A 70 9.47 -13.53 -7.77
C ILE A 70 9.90 -12.11 -7.39
N LEU A 71 11.18 -11.77 -7.56
CA LEU A 71 11.69 -10.44 -7.22
C LEU A 71 11.08 -9.36 -8.10
N LYS A 72 11.04 -9.55 -9.43
CA LYS A 72 10.42 -8.60 -10.36
C LYS A 72 8.93 -8.42 -10.08
N ASN A 73 8.20 -9.51 -9.81
CA ASN A 73 6.78 -9.43 -9.49
C ASN A 73 6.50 -8.75 -8.14
N ARG A 74 7.38 -8.93 -7.15
CA ARG A 74 7.16 -8.36 -5.81
C ARG A 74 7.62 -6.91 -5.69
N PHE A 75 8.76 -6.57 -6.30
CA PHE A 75 9.44 -5.29 -6.10
C PHE A 75 9.59 -4.45 -7.36
N GLY A 76 9.51 -5.06 -8.54
CA GLY A 76 9.73 -4.41 -9.84
C GLY A 76 8.48 -4.05 -10.62
N ARG A 77 7.31 -4.05 -9.98
CA ARG A 77 6.06 -3.64 -10.62
C ARG A 77 6.09 -2.14 -10.90
N LYS A 78 6.14 -1.78 -12.18
CA LYS A 78 6.39 -0.40 -12.62
C LYS A 78 5.36 0.58 -12.08
N ASP A 79 4.09 0.20 -12.11
CA ASP A 79 2.96 0.95 -11.54
C ASP A 79 3.19 1.28 -10.06
N VAL A 80 3.58 0.29 -9.25
CA VAL A 80 3.84 0.48 -7.81
C VAL A 80 5.04 1.38 -7.58
N VAL A 81 6.11 1.23 -8.35
CA VAL A 81 7.31 2.06 -8.22
C VAL A 81 7.00 3.52 -8.59
N ILE A 82 6.26 3.73 -9.68
CA ILE A 82 5.78 5.07 -10.10
C ILE A 82 4.91 5.69 -9.01
N GLN A 83 3.88 4.98 -8.53
CA GLN A 83 2.99 5.45 -7.47
C GLN A 83 3.77 5.78 -6.19
N SER A 84 4.77 4.97 -5.84
CA SER A 84 5.60 5.19 -4.65
C SER A 84 6.45 6.46 -4.76
N HIS A 85 7.05 6.74 -5.93
CA HIS A 85 7.77 8.00 -6.15
C HIS A 85 6.86 9.22 -6.13
N ILE A 86 5.68 9.15 -6.76
CA ILE A 86 4.68 10.23 -6.72
C ILE A 86 4.25 10.49 -5.28
N ARG A 87 3.93 9.43 -4.53
CA ARG A 87 3.52 9.55 -3.12
C ARG A 87 4.62 10.17 -2.28
N LYS A 88 5.87 9.74 -2.46
CA LYS A 88 7.00 10.33 -1.72
C LYS A 88 7.17 11.81 -2.00
N LEU A 89 7.03 12.24 -3.27
CA LEU A 89 7.02 13.67 -3.61
C LEU A 89 5.90 14.45 -2.88
N LEU A 90 4.71 13.87 -2.75
CA LEU A 90 3.56 14.48 -2.06
C LEU A 90 3.70 14.49 -0.53
N GLU A 91 4.53 13.61 0.03
CA GLU A 91 4.82 13.49 1.45
C GLU A 91 6.07 14.28 1.87
N VAL A 92 6.82 14.89 0.94
CA VAL A 92 7.98 15.71 1.27
C VAL A 92 7.55 16.84 2.20
N GLU A 93 8.19 16.90 3.37
CA GLU A 93 7.89 17.90 4.38
C GLU A 93 8.42 19.28 3.96
N PRO A 94 7.71 20.38 4.30
CA PRO A 94 8.19 21.72 4.03
C PRO A 94 9.55 21.99 4.69
N CYS A 95 10.50 22.53 3.93
CA CYS A 95 11.77 22.99 4.50
C CYS A 95 11.55 24.26 5.32
N VAL A 96 11.59 24.12 6.65
CA VAL A 96 11.36 25.23 7.60
C VAL A 96 12.63 26.07 7.83
N LYS A 97 13.81 25.51 7.60
CA LYS A 97 15.11 26.13 7.91
C LYS A 97 15.81 26.62 6.65
N THR A 98 16.05 27.91 6.56
CA THR A 98 16.73 28.53 5.41
C THR A 98 18.25 28.48 5.55
N SER A 99 18.84 27.29 5.52
CA SER A 99 20.30 27.11 5.35
C SER A 99 20.60 26.36 4.06
N ALA A 100 21.81 26.58 3.51
CA ALA A 100 22.25 25.89 2.29
C ALA A 100 22.16 24.36 2.45
N GLU A 101 22.54 23.83 3.61
CA GLU A 101 22.45 22.40 3.92
C GLU A 101 21.01 21.88 3.86
N ASN A 102 20.06 22.55 4.51
CA ASN A 102 18.65 22.10 4.50
C ASN A 102 18.01 22.25 3.11
N LEU A 103 18.37 23.28 2.36
CA LEU A 103 17.92 23.45 0.97
C LEU A 103 18.53 22.39 0.05
N GLN A 104 19.78 21.99 0.27
CA GLN A 104 20.43 20.91 -0.48
C GLN A 104 19.74 19.57 -0.24
N ILE A 105 19.40 19.25 1.01
CA ILE A 105 18.67 18.03 1.36
C ILE A 105 17.30 18.00 0.65
N LEU A 106 16.53 19.08 0.75
CA LEU A 106 15.23 19.19 0.05
C LEU A 106 15.41 19.04 -1.47
N HIS A 107 16.39 19.74 -2.05
CA HIS A 107 16.70 19.69 -3.47
C HIS A 107 17.01 18.25 -3.92
N ASP A 108 17.84 17.53 -3.17
CA ASP A 108 18.27 16.19 -3.53
C ASP A 108 17.14 15.16 -3.39
N GLU A 109 16.29 15.29 -2.36
CA GLU A 109 15.09 14.45 -2.18
C GLU A 109 14.09 14.65 -3.32
N LEU A 110 13.78 15.90 -3.68
CA LEU A 110 12.88 16.20 -4.81
C LEU A 110 13.46 15.69 -6.13
N ASN A 111 14.74 15.95 -6.40
CA ASN A 111 15.39 15.53 -7.63
C ASN A 111 15.49 14.00 -7.75
N LEU A 112 15.72 13.29 -6.65
CA LEU A 112 15.78 11.83 -6.64
C LEU A 112 14.52 11.24 -7.26
N HIS A 113 13.34 11.64 -6.76
CA HIS A 113 12.07 11.10 -7.24
C HIS A 113 11.72 11.58 -8.64
N VAL A 114 11.99 12.86 -8.97
CA VAL A 114 11.79 13.40 -10.32
C VAL A 114 12.61 12.65 -11.36
N ARG A 115 13.90 12.39 -11.08
CA ARG A 115 14.78 11.64 -12.00
C ARG A 115 14.36 10.18 -12.14
N ALA A 116 13.99 9.54 -11.03
CA ALA A 116 13.53 8.15 -11.05
C ALA A 116 12.23 8.00 -11.88
N LEU A 117 11.28 8.92 -11.74
CA LEU A 117 10.09 8.98 -12.60
C LEU A 117 10.47 9.17 -14.07
N GLY A 118 11.42 10.07 -14.38
CA GLY A 118 11.94 10.25 -15.72
C GLY A 118 12.50 8.96 -16.33
N ALA A 119 13.31 8.22 -15.58
CA ALA A 119 13.87 6.92 -16.00
C ALA A 119 12.79 5.85 -16.24
N LEU A 120 11.67 5.92 -15.50
CA LEU A 120 10.49 5.07 -15.68
C LEU A 120 9.58 5.51 -16.84
N GLY A 121 10.00 6.53 -17.62
CA GLY A 121 9.22 7.07 -18.73
C GLY A 121 8.05 7.96 -18.28
N LYS A 122 8.11 8.50 -17.06
CA LYS A 122 7.16 9.45 -16.48
C LYS A 122 7.79 10.84 -16.32
N ASP A 123 8.54 11.25 -17.32
CA ASP A 123 9.16 12.57 -17.36
C ASP A 123 8.11 13.70 -17.32
N LEU A 124 8.36 14.69 -16.47
CA LEU A 124 7.42 15.79 -16.20
C LEU A 124 7.30 16.79 -17.36
N ASN A 125 8.31 16.87 -18.23
CA ASN A 125 8.34 17.81 -19.35
C ASN A 125 7.63 17.25 -20.60
N SER A 126 7.40 15.94 -20.65
CA SER A 126 6.88 15.23 -21.82
C SER A 126 5.40 14.83 -21.74
N SER A 127 4.65 15.35 -20.76
CA SER A 127 3.23 15.03 -20.50
C SER A 127 2.94 13.53 -20.29
N ARG A 128 3.97 12.71 -20.02
CA ARG A 128 3.84 11.26 -19.81
C ARG A 128 3.29 10.89 -18.44
N ILE A 129 3.58 11.74 -17.45
CA ILE A 129 2.88 11.73 -16.16
C ILE A 129 1.64 12.61 -16.28
N THR A 130 0.50 12.06 -15.92
CA THR A 130 -0.79 12.75 -16.01
C THR A 130 -1.16 13.39 -14.68
N ALA A 131 -1.95 14.46 -14.73
CA ALA A 131 -2.53 15.04 -13.52
C ALA A 131 -3.39 14.02 -12.75
N ALA A 132 -4.04 13.08 -13.46
CA ALA A 132 -4.85 12.02 -12.87
C ALA A 132 -4.01 11.06 -11.99
N GLU A 133 -2.82 10.67 -12.44
CA GLU A 133 -1.89 9.85 -11.63
C GLU A 133 -1.47 10.54 -10.34
N ILE A 134 -1.14 11.84 -10.42
CA ILE A 134 -0.74 12.65 -9.27
C ILE A 134 -1.91 12.82 -8.29
N LEU A 135 -3.08 13.20 -8.81
CA LEU A 135 -4.29 13.41 -8.01
C LEU A 135 -4.75 12.12 -7.34
N MET A 136 -4.64 10.97 -8.01
CA MET A 136 -4.99 9.68 -7.40
C MET A 136 -4.16 9.41 -6.14
N GLU A 137 -2.84 9.55 -6.21
CA GLU A 137 -1.99 9.32 -5.03
C GLU A 137 -2.27 10.36 -3.93
N LEU A 138 -2.51 11.63 -4.30
CA LEU A 138 -2.97 12.65 -3.35
C LEU A 138 -4.29 12.26 -2.68
N PHE A 139 -5.27 11.78 -3.42
CA PHE A 139 -6.57 11.38 -2.88
C PHE A 139 -6.44 10.18 -1.95
N LYS A 140 -5.65 9.16 -2.32
CA LYS A 140 -5.33 8.02 -1.46
C LYS A 140 -4.76 8.49 -0.12
N LEU A 141 -3.88 9.49 -0.11
CA LEU A 141 -3.32 10.08 1.12
C LEU A 141 -4.38 10.70 2.05
N LYS A 142 -5.49 11.19 1.50
CA LYS A 142 -6.60 11.76 2.27
C LYS A 142 -7.60 10.72 2.80
N LEU A 143 -7.51 9.45 2.37
CA LEU A 143 -8.42 8.40 2.81
C LEU A 143 -7.93 7.70 4.09
N PRO A 144 -8.86 7.33 5.01
CA PRO A 144 -8.56 6.36 6.06
C PRO A 144 -8.08 5.03 5.48
N ILE A 145 -7.16 4.35 6.19
CA ILE A 145 -6.54 3.09 5.75
C ILE A 145 -7.60 2.04 5.36
N ALA A 146 -8.70 1.94 6.10
CA ALA A 146 -9.77 0.98 5.82
C ALA A 146 -10.44 1.23 4.45
N ILE A 147 -10.64 2.49 4.07
CA ILE A 147 -11.25 2.85 2.78
C ILE A 147 -10.22 2.73 1.66
N ARG A 148 -8.96 3.12 1.91
CA ARG A 148 -7.86 2.91 0.95
C ARG A 148 -7.71 1.43 0.61
N LYS A 149 -7.76 0.54 1.60
CA LYS A 149 -7.71 -0.92 1.36
C LYS A 149 -8.80 -1.40 0.41
N LYS A 150 -10.06 -0.98 0.64
CA LYS A 150 -11.19 -1.31 -0.24
C LYS A 150 -11.00 -0.77 -1.66
N TRP A 151 -10.36 0.40 -1.82
CA TRP A 151 -10.03 0.93 -3.14
C TRP A 151 -9.00 0.07 -3.85
N GLU A 152 -7.91 -0.27 -3.18
CA GLU A 152 -6.87 -1.15 -3.74
C GLU A 152 -7.43 -2.53 -4.11
N GLU A 153 -8.41 -3.05 -3.36
CA GLU A 153 -9.15 -4.27 -3.71
C GLU A 153 -10.00 -4.12 -5.00
N GLU A 154 -10.65 -2.97 -5.20
CA GLU A 154 -11.48 -2.69 -6.38
C GLU A 154 -10.64 -2.62 -7.67
N ILE A 155 -9.42 -2.07 -7.58
CA ILE A 155 -8.52 -1.93 -8.75
C ILE A 155 -7.50 -3.07 -8.89
N PHE A 156 -7.45 -4.03 -7.95
CA PHE A 156 -6.41 -5.07 -7.88
C PHE A 156 -6.20 -5.86 -9.18
N THR A 157 -7.26 -6.03 -9.97
CA THR A 157 -7.26 -6.87 -11.19
C THR A 157 -7.08 -6.09 -12.49
N ASP A 158 -7.07 -4.75 -12.43
CA ASP A 158 -7.10 -3.91 -13.62
C ASP A 158 -6.30 -2.62 -13.39
N GLU A 159 -5.02 -2.68 -13.75
CA GLU A 159 -4.09 -1.54 -13.62
C GLU A 159 -4.54 -0.32 -14.42
N ALA A 160 -5.30 -0.48 -15.53
CA ALA A 160 -5.77 0.67 -16.31
C ALA A 160 -6.72 1.56 -15.50
N LYS A 161 -7.38 1.01 -14.47
CA LYS A 161 -8.26 1.73 -13.56
C LYS A 161 -7.50 2.47 -12.45
N SER A 162 -6.20 2.25 -12.29
CA SER A 162 -5.44 2.82 -11.16
C SER A 162 -5.37 4.34 -11.18
N SER A 163 -5.68 4.98 -12.31
CA SER A 163 -5.68 6.44 -12.46
C SER A 163 -7.01 6.98 -13.00
N ASP A 164 -8.07 6.17 -12.98
CA ASP A 164 -9.41 6.57 -13.37
C ASP A 164 -10.07 7.35 -12.22
N LEU A 165 -10.11 8.68 -12.36
CA LEU A 165 -10.70 9.56 -11.34
C LEU A 165 -12.22 9.42 -11.26
N ASP A 166 -12.91 9.14 -12.36
CA ASP A 166 -14.37 9.00 -12.37
C ASP A 166 -14.81 7.74 -11.64
N LEU A 167 -14.08 6.64 -11.86
CA LEU A 167 -14.23 5.42 -11.10
C LEU A 167 -13.96 5.66 -9.61
N PHE A 168 -12.90 6.40 -9.28
CA PHE A 168 -12.57 6.71 -7.89
C PHE A 168 -13.68 7.50 -7.18
N PHE A 169 -14.23 8.54 -7.79
CA PHE A 169 -15.34 9.29 -7.21
C PHE A 169 -16.61 8.44 -7.09
N SER A 170 -16.88 7.60 -8.08
CA SER A 170 -17.98 6.63 -8.03
C SER A 170 -17.82 5.63 -6.88
N PHE A 171 -16.59 5.15 -6.65
CA PHE A 171 -16.24 4.31 -5.51
C PHE A 171 -16.46 5.02 -4.18
N LEU A 172 -16.04 6.29 -4.04
CA LEU A 172 -16.27 7.04 -2.80
C LEU A 172 -17.76 7.23 -2.52
N LEU A 173 -18.55 7.54 -3.54
CA LEU A 173 -20.01 7.64 -3.39
C LEU A 173 -20.64 6.29 -2.97
N LYS A 174 -20.15 5.18 -3.52
CA LYS A 174 -20.52 3.82 -3.09
C LYS A 174 -20.20 3.61 -1.61
N GLN A 175 -19.00 3.98 -1.13
CA GLN A 175 -18.64 3.87 0.28
C GLN A 175 -19.54 4.73 1.19
N VAL A 176 -19.84 5.98 0.79
CA VAL A 176 -20.77 6.85 1.54
C VAL A 176 -22.13 6.18 1.71
N ARG A 177 -22.70 5.61 0.64
CA ARG A 177 -24.01 4.92 0.69
C ARG A 177 -23.98 3.68 1.58
N ILE A 178 -22.87 2.92 1.55
CA ILE A 178 -22.67 1.76 2.42
C ILE A 178 -22.67 2.20 3.89
N GLU A 179 -21.84 3.18 4.25
CA GLU A 179 -21.75 3.65 5.65
C GLU A 179 -23.08 4.20 6.16
N GLN A 180 -23.80 4.98 5.34
CA GLN A 180 -25.14 5.46 5.69
C GLN A 180 -26.12 4.31 5.95
N SER A 181 -26.02 3.22 5.19
CA SER A 181 -26.89 2.05 5.35
C SER A 181 -26.55 1.25 6.60
N VAL A 182 -25.26 1.13 6.93
CA VAL A 182 -24.77 0.50 8.17
C VAL A 182 -25.25 1.29 9.38
N VAL A 183 -25.09 2.62 9.39
CA VAL A 183 -25.54 3.48 10.49
C VAL A 183 -27.05 3.37 10.69
N LYS A 184 -27.85 3.48 9.62
CA LYS A 184 -29.31 3.29 9.69
C LYS A 184 -29.69 1.94 10.31
N THR A 185 -28.99 0.88 9.94
CA THR A 185 -29.24 -0.48 10.46
C THR A 185 -28.84 -0.61 11.93
N GLN A 186 -27.73 -0.01 12.35
CA GLN A 186 -27.29 0.02 13.74
C GLN A 186 -28.28 0.81 14.63
N THR A 187 -28.75 1.97 14.18
CA THR A 187 -29.76 2.76 14.90
C THR A 187 -31.06 1.98 15.05
N LEU A 188 -31.52 1.29 13.99
CA LEU A 188 -32.70 0.42 14.05
C LEU A 188 -32.50 -0.77 15.00
N GLY A 189 -31.32 -1.40 14.99
CA GLY A 189 -30.96 -2.48 15.91
C GLY A 189 -30.95 -2.03 17.38
N GLN A 190 -30.34 -0.87 17.67
CA GLN A 190 -30.37 -0.25 19.00
C GLN A 190 -31.78 0.14 19.44
N LEU A 191 -32.62 0.68 18.55
CA LEU A 191 -34.03 0.97 18.86
C LEU A 191 -34.82 -0.31 19.18
N ARG A 192 -34.56 -1.41 18.48
CA ARG A 192 -35.22 -2.70 18.74
C ARG A 192 -34.78 -3.30 20.08
N LEU A 193 -33.49 -3.28 20.38
CA LEU A 193 -32.94 -3.74 21.68
C LEU A 193 -33.49 -2.92 22.84
N THR A 194 -33.49 -1.58 22.74
CA THR A 194 -34.01 -0.70 23.80
C THR A 194 -35.52 -0.84 24.00
N LYS A 195 -36.30 -1.05 22.93
CA LYS A 195 -37.72 -1.38 23.05
C LYS A 195 -37.92 -2.74 23.73
N SER A 196 -37.16 -3.77 23.34
CA SER A 196 -37.23 -5.09 23.96
C SER A 196 -36.91 -5.04 25.46
N MET A 197 -35.86 -4.33 25.87
CA MET A 197 -35.50 -4.19 27.28
C MET A 197 -36.56 -3.43 28.09
N LYS A 198 -37.19 -2.39 27.50
CA LYS A 198 -38.30 -1.67 28.15
C LYS A 198 -39.54 -2.56 28.31
N THR A 199 -39.89 -3.38 27.32
CA THR A 199 -41.02 -4.31 27.43
C THR A 199 -40.80 -5.37 28.51
N THR A 200 -39.59 -5.92 28.64
CA THR A 200 -39.28 -6.90 29.69
C THR A 200 -39.32 -6.27 31.09
N ALA A 201 -38.74 -5.06 31.26
CA ALA A 201 -38.77 -4.35 32.54
C ALA A 201 -40.18 -3.90 32.97
N THR A 202 -41.08 -3.63 32.01
CA THR A 202 -42.47 -3.27 32.31
C THR A 202 -43.30 -4.50 32.69
N ALA A 203 -43.04 -5.66 32.08
CA ALA A 203 -43.68 -6.91 32.44
C ALA A 203 -43.32 -7.37 33.87
N GLU A 204 -42.06 -7.23 34.29
CA GLU A 204 -41.62 -7.58 35.65
C GLU A 204 -42.21 -6.65 36.74
N ARG A 205 -42.44 -5.37 36.42
CA ARG A 205 -43.03 -4.39 37.36
C ARG A 205 -44.52 -4.61 37.61
N VAL A 206 -45.27 -5.11 36.62
CA VAL A 206 -46.71 -5.36 36.75
C VAL A 206 -46.99 -6.57 37.66
N THR A 207 -46.07 -7.51 37.79
CA THR A 207 -46.23 -8.68 38.68
C THR A 207 -46.02 -8.41 40.17
N THR A 208 -45.48 -7.25 40.59
CA THR A 208 -45.19 -6.97 42.01
C THR A 208 -46.17 -6.03 42.72
N THR A 209 -47.09 -5.36 42.01
CA THR A 209 -48.03 -4.40 42.65
C THR A 209 -49.33 -5.05 43.17
N THR A 210 -49.60 -6.32 42.89
CA THR A 210 -50.82 -7.00 43.37
C THR A 210 -50.68 -7.65 44.76
N ALA A 211 -49.53 -7.54 45.44
CA ALA A 211 -49.29 -8.20 46.73
C ALA A 211 -49.39 -7.29 47.98
N LEU A 212 -49.66 -5.98 47.84
CA LEU A 212 -49.67 -5.02 48.96
C LEU A 212 -51.01 -4.28 49.06
N LYS A 213 -52.11 -5.01 49.28
CA LYS A 213 -53.35 -4.42 49.82
C LYS A 213 -54.27 -5.49 50.43
N ALA A 214 -53.88 -6.06 51.56
CA ALA A 214 -54.80 -6.78 52.45
C ALA A 214 -54.19 -6.95 53.85
N LYS A 215 -54.20 -5.90 54.68
CA LYS A 215 -54.31 -6.02 56.15
C LYS A 215 -54.49 -4.65 56.84
N ILE A 216 -55.75 -4.21 56.94
CA ILE A 216 -56.29 -3.24 57.92
C ILE A 216 -57.76 -3.68 58.10
N GLU A 217 -58.07 -4.59 59.02
CA GLU A 217 -58.62 -4.40 60.40
C GLU A 217 -60.04 -5.01 60.44
N PRO A 218 -60.67 -5.24 61.62
CA PRO A 218 -60.17 -5.07 62.99
C PRO A 218 -59.97 -6.39 63.77
#